data_AF-A0A929GZS9-F1
#
_entry.id   AF-A0A929GZS9-F1
#
_cell.length_a   1.000
_cell.length_b   1.000
_cell.length_c   1.000
_cell.angle_alpha   90.00
_cell.angle_beta   90.00
_cell.angle_gamma   90.00
#
_symmetry.space_group_name_H-M   'P 1'
#
loop_
_entity.id
_entity.type
_entity.pdbx_description
1 polymer ?
#
loop_
_entity_poly.entity_id
_entity_poly.type
_entity_poly.pdbx_seq_one_letter_code
_entity_poly.pdbx_strand_id
1 'polypeptide(L)' 'MESSETEQAIRIVTDSSCDLPRQIVERFKIAVVPLIVRFGPEVYHDGELSVEEFWEKAAGPHHPQT' A
#
# COMPACT_ATOMS: atom_id res chain seq x y z
N MET A 1 -13.61 -33.91 19.63
CA MET A 1 -12.58 -34.08 18.60
C MET A 1 -12.60 -32.79 17.82
N GLU A 2 -11.69 -31.90 18.17
CA GLU A 2 -11.54 -30.57 17.61
C GLU A 2 -11.34 -30.75 16.10
N SER A 3 -12.31 -30.30 15.31
CA SER A 3 -12.16 -30.27 13.85
C SER A 3 -11.01 -29.31 13.59
N SER A 4 -9.81 -29.85 13.42
CA SER A 4 -8.68 -29.10 12.87
C SER A 4 -9.07 -28.76 11.44
N GLU A 5 -9.73 -27.62 11.27
CA GLU A 5 -9.85 -26.97 9.98
C GLU A 5 -8.43 -26.66 9.54
N THR A 6 -7.85 -27.56 8.75
CA THR A 6 -6.97 -27.12 7.68
C THR A 6 -7.84 -26.33 6.71
N GLU A 7 -8.25 -25.12 7.10
CA GLU A 7 -8.84 -24.18 6.17
C GLU A 7 -7.67 -23.78 5.28
N GLN A 8 -7.62 -24.33 4.07
CA GLN A 8 -6.87 -23.72 2.97
C GLN A 8 -7.51 -22.35 2.75
N ALA A 9 -7.14 -21.42 3.62
CA ALA A 9 -7.81 -20.17 3.80
C ALA A 9 -7.38 -19.28 2.65
N ILE A 10 -8.16 -19.27 1.57
CA ILE A 10 -7.97 -18.30 0.49
C ILE A 10 -8.04 -16.91 1.14
N ARG A 11 -6.97 -16.14 0.96
CA ARG A 11 -6.86 -14.75 1.43
C ARG A 11 -6.71 -13.83 0.23
N ILE A 12 -7.24 -12.62 0.39
CA ILE A 12 -7.06 -11.55 -0.59
C ILE A 12 -5.92 -10.68 -0.08
N VAL A 13 -4.93 -10.50 -0.93
CA VAL A 13 -3.83 -9.56 -0.74
C VAL A 13 -3.85 -8.60 -1.91
N THR A 14 -3.65 -7.32 -1.64
CA THR A 14 -3.52 -6.27 -2.66
C THR A 14 -2.39 -5.31 -2.28
N ASP A 15 -1.95 -4.49 -3.22
CA ASP A 15 -1.08 -3.36 -2.91
C ASP A 15 -1.88 -2.09 -2.58
N SER A 16 -1.18 -1.03 -2.14
CA SER A 16 -1.79 0.23 -1.73
C SER A 16 -2.35 1.08 -2.87
N SER A 17 -2.04 0.78 -4.14
CA SER A 17 -2.60 1.49 -5.31
C SER A 17 -4.01 1.04 -5.71
N CYS A 18 -4.62 0.14 -4.94
CA CYS A 18 -5.94 -0.43 -5.24
C CYS A 18 -7.13 0.53 -5.03
N ASP A 19 -6.90 1.72 -4.46
CA ASP A 19 -7.91 2.74 -4.17
C ASP A 19 -9.12 2.25 -3.35
N LEU A 20 -8.97 1.15 -2.62
CA LEU A 20 -10.05 0.61 -1.80
C LEU A 20 -10.31 1.49 -0.57
N PRO A 21 -11.57 1.87 -0.30
CA PRO A 21 -11.90 2.52 0.95
C PRO A 21 -11.50 1.66 2.16
N ARG A 22 -10.93 2.27 3.20
CA ARG A 22 -10.47 1.58 4.42
C ARG A 22 -11.51 0.62 5.02
N GLN A 23 -12.78 1.02 5.03
CA GLN A 23 -13.91 0.21 5.50
C GLN A 23 -14.07 -1.14 4.73
N ILE A 24 -13.71 -1.19 3.44
CA ILE A 24 -13.74 -2.43 2.64
C ILE A 24 -12.59 -3.35 3.04
N VAL A 25 -11.39 -2.79 3.17
CA VAL A 25 -10.19 -3.53 3.61
C VAL A 25 -10.44 -4.18 4.97
N GLU A 26 -10.96 -3.40 5.93
CA GLU A 26 -11.26 -3.87 7.28
C GLU A 26 -12.39 -4.93 7.28
N ARG A 27 -13.48 -4.70 6.54
CA ARG A 27 -14.64 -5.61 6.48
C ARG A 27 -14.26 -7.00 5.96
N PHE A 28 -13.41 -7.07 4.94
CA PHE A 28 -13.04 -8.31 4.27
C PHE A 28 -11.70 -8.88 4.72
N LYS A 29 -11.02 -8.23 5.68
CA LYS A 29 -9.70 -8.64 6.19
C LYS A 29 -8.68 -8.80 5.04
N ILE A 30 -8.70 -7.86 4.11
CA ILE A 30 -7.77 -7.82 2.98
C ILE A 30 -6.41 -7.36 3.51
N ALA A 31 -5.35 -8.11 3.23
CA ALA A 31 -3.99 -7.66 3.55
C ALA A 31 -3.54 -6.66 2.49
N VAL A 32 -3.04 -5.49 2.92
CA VAL A 32 -2.52 -4.46 2.02
C VAL A 32 -1.01 -4.39 2.17
N VAL A 33 -0.28 -4.50 1.06
CA VAL A 33 1.17 -4.32 0.99
C VAL A 33 1.45 -2.89 0.50
N PRO A 34 2.11 -2.03 1.30
CA PRO A 34 2.37 -0.66 0.89
C PRO A 34 3.38 -0.60 -0.26
N LEU A 35 3.07 0.20 -1.28
CA LEU A 35 4.05 0.62 -2.28
C LEU A 35 5.01 1.65 -1.68
N ILE A 36 6.10 1.89 -2.41
CA ILE A 36 7.01 2.99 -2.13
C ILE A 36 7.10 3.91 -3.34
N VAL A 37 7.43 5.17 -3.10
CA VAL A 37 7.97 6.09 -4.10
C VAL A 37 9.37 6.51 -3.69
N ARG A 38 10.27 6.56 -4.68
CA ARG A 38 11.66 6.98 -4.51
C ARG A 38 11.92 8.26 -5.29
N PHE A 39 12.62 9.20 -4.65
CA PHE A 39 13.20 10.40 -5.25
C PHE A 39 14.71 10.37 -5.03
N GLY A 40 15.46 9.93 -6.04
CA GLY A 40 16.92 9.73 -5.90
C GLY A 40 17.22 8.67 -4.83
N PRO A 41 17.93 9.00 -3.72
CA PRO A 41 18.19 8.06 -2.63
C PRO A 41 17.07 8.01 -1.57
N GLU A 42 16.13 8.95 -1.57
CA GLU A 42 15.06 9.03 -0.57
C GLU A 42 13.90 8.11 -0.96
N VAL A 43 13.39 7.33 0.00
CA VAL A 43 12.27 6.38 -0.18
C VAL A 43 11.16 6.74 0.79
N TYR A 44 9.92 6.74 0.30
CA TYR A 44 8.71 7.01 1.05
C TYR A 44 7.72 5.89 0.82
N HIS A 45 7.06 5.42 1.87
CA HIS A 45 5.90 4.55 1.76
C HIS A 45 4.67 5.35 1.31
N ASP A 46 3.74 4.65 0.67
CA ASP A 46 2.46 5.24 0.28
C ASP A 46 1.73 5.86 1.49
N GLY A 47 1.26 7.09 1.31
CA GLY A 47 0.65 7.91 2.37
C GLY A 47 1.61 8.65 3.32
N GLU A 48 2.94 8.48 3.20
CA GLU A 48 3.91 9.27 4.00
C GLU A 48 4.08 10.70 3.48
N LEU A 49 3.86 10.92 2.18
CA LEU A 49 3.82 12.25 1.58
C LEU A 49 2.38 12.70 1.40
N SER A 50 2.09 13.94 1.76
CA SER A 50 0.89 14.62 1.27
C SER A 50 0.96 14.81 -0.26
N VAL A 51 -0.18 15.08 -0.87
CA VAL A 51 -0.26 15.36 -2.32
C VAL A 51 0.60 16.58 -2.67
N GLU A 52 0.55 17.61 -1.83
CA GLU A 52 1.35 18.83 -2.00
C GLU A 52 2.85 18.53 -1.94
N GLU A 53 3.32 17.82 -0.90
CA GLU A 53 4.74 17.45 -0.75
C GLU A 53 5.23 16.57 -1.90
N PHE A 54 4.39 15.64 -2.38
CA PHE A 54 4.71 14.81 -3.53
C PHE A 54 4.99 15.66 -4.77
N TRP A 55 4.09 16.60 -5.09
CA TRP A 55 4.23 17.43 -6.29
C TRP A 55 5.37 18.43 -6.18
N GLU A 56 5.62 18.99 -4.98
CA GLU A 56 6.80 19.82 -4.72
C GLU A 56 8.10 19.05 -4.99
N LYS A 57 8.22 17.81 -4.50
CA LYS A 57 9.38 16.96 -4.80
C LYS A 57 9.47 16.57 -6.27
N ALA A 58 8.35 16.24 -6.92
CA ALA A 58 8.30 15.83 -8.32
C ALA A 58 8.72 16.95 -9.30
N ALA A 59 8.57 18.21 -8.92
CA ALA A 59 9.07 19.36 -9.66
C ALA A 59 10.60 19.56 -9.52
N GLY A 60 11.25 18.82 -8.61
CA GLY A 60 12.69 18.83 -8.41
C GLY A 60 13.49 18.06 -9.47
N PRO A 61 14.81 17.95 -9.29
CA PRO A 61 15.72 17.32 -10.26
C PRO A 61 15.66 15.78 -10.26
N HIS A 62 15.06 15.17 -9.25
CA HIS A 62 14.90 13.73 -9.12
C HIS A 62 13.43 13.38 -9.33
N HIS A 63 13.12 12.71 -10.44
CA HIS A 63 11.75 12.30 -10.73
C HIS A 63 11.32 11.09 -9.89
N PRO A 64 10.01 10.98 -9.57
CA PRO A 64 9.50 9.86 -8.79
C PRO A 64 9.68 8.53 -9.54
N GLN A 65 9.98 7.48 -8.78
CA GLN A 65 10.06 6.09 -9.25
C GLN A 65 9.36 5.19 -8.24
N THR A 66 8.59 4.21 -8.72
CA THR A 66 7.93 3.19 -7.88
C THR A 66 8.65 1.85 -7.97
#